data_AF-A0AAU0H7Q4-F1
#
_entry.id   AF-A0AAU0H7Q4-F1
#
_cell.length_a   1.000
_cell.length_b   1.000
_cell.length_c   1.000
_cell.angle_alpha   90.00
_cell.angle_beta   90.00
_cell.angle_gamma   90.00
#
_symmetry.space_group_name_H-M   'P 1'
#
loop_
_entity.id
_entity.type
_entity.pdbx_description
1 polymer ?
#
loop_
_entity_poly.entity_id
_entity_poly.type
_entity_poly.pdbx_seq_one_letter_code
_entity_poly.pdbx_strand_id
1 'polypeptide(L)' 'MFNVHKSWRRFKLGLALFVAGVVQLFAISHFSTFLYYYSLTTLLVGFVIAMSGYVGIFMQRFAFLKDKKIPPSFKDD' A
#
# COMPACT_ATOMS: atom_id res chain seq x y z
N MET A 1 -12.59 2.31 -13.29
CA MET A 1 -12.75 3.41 -12.31
C MET A 1 -11.93 3.10 -11.07
N PHE A 2 -10.72 3.65 -10.95
CA PHE A 2 -9.83 3.41 -9.81
C PHE A 2 -10.38 4.15 -8.58
N ASN A 3 -11.08 3.44 -7.70
CA ASN A 3 -11.67 4.02 -6.50
C ASN A 3 -10.58 4.22 -5.42
N VAL A 4 -10.10 5.46 -5.29
CA VAL A 4 -9.09 5.92 -4.33
C VAL A 4 -9.35 5.40 -2.92
N HIS A 5 -10.60 5.53 -2.48
CA HIS A 5 -11.06 5.11 -1.16
C HIS A 5 -10.84 3.61 -0.91
N LYS A 6 -10.98 2.77 -1.95
CA LYS A 6 -10.77 1.32 -1.87
C LYS A 6 -9.28 0.97 -1.77
N SER A 7 -8.42 1.64 -2.55
CA SER A 7 -6.96 1.46 -2.48
C SER A 7 -6.39 1.99 -1.16
N TRP A 8 -6.89 3.13 -0.67
CA TRP A 8 -6.52 3.71 0.62
C TRP A 8 -6.91 2.81 1.80
N ARG A 9 -8.09 2.19 1.74
CA ARG A 9 -8.52 1.21 2.76
C ARG A 9 -7.62 -0.03 2.75
N ARG A 10 -7.29 -0.57 1.57
CA ARG A 10 -6.38 -1.72 1.42
C ARG A 10 -4.97 -1.40 1.90
N PHE A 11 -4.46 -0.20 1.61
CA PHE A 11 -3.18 0.28 2.10
C PHE A 11 -3.16 0.31 3.63
N LYS A 12 -4.14 0.95 4.28
CA LYS A 12 -4.21 1.01 5.75
C LYS A 12 -4.35 -0.38 6.40
N LEU A 13 -5.13 -1.26 5.79
CA LEU A 13 -5.33 -2.62 6.29
C LEU A 13 -4.06 -3.47 6.14
N GLY A 14 -3.37 -3.38 5.00
CA GLY A 14 -2.07 -4.00 4.80
C GLY A 14 -0.99 -3.44 5.72
N LEU A 15 -0.98 -2.13 5.94
CA LEU A 15 -0.04 -1.47 6.87
C LEU A 15 -0.26 -1.94 8.30
N ALA A 16 -1.52 -2.05 8.75
CA ALA A 16 -1.84 -2.57 10.08
C ALA A 16 -1.37 -4.02 10.24
N LEU A 17 -1.60 -4.87 9.24
CA LEU A 17 -1.11 -6.26 9.24
C LEU A 17 0.42 -6.33 9.23
N PHE A 18 1.08 -5.46 8.46
CA PHE A 18 2.54 -5.38 8.42
C PHE A 18 3.12 -4.98 9.77
N VAL A 19 2.61 -3.91 10.40
CA VAL A 19 3.04 -3.46 11.72
C VAL A 19 2.80 -4.54 12.78
N ALA A 20 1.64 -5.21 12.74
CA ALA A 20 1.36 -6.35 13.62
C ALA A 20 2.38 -7.48 13.42
N GLY A 21 2.72 -7.80 12.17
CA GLY A 21 3.76 -8.77 11.82
C GLY A 21 5.15 -8.38 12.34
N VAL A 22 5.53 -7.10 12.26
CA VAL A 22 6.78 -6.57 12.82
C VAL A 22 6.79 -6.78 14.33
N VAL A 23 5.74 -6.35 15.04
CA VAL A 23 5.64 -6.47 16.50
C VAL A 23 5.71 -7.94 16.91
N GLN A 24 4.99 -8.82 16.22
CA GLN A 24 5.01 -10.26 16.47
C GLN A 24 6.40 -10.85 16.25
N LEU A 25 7.09 -10.45 15.18
CA LEU A 25 8.45 -10.88 14.88
C LEU A 25 9.42 -10.44 15.98
N PHE A 26 9.36 -9.21 16.46
CA PHE A 26 10.25 -8.76 17.53
C PHE A 26 9.90 -9.32 18.92
N ALA A 27 8.61 -9.49 19.23
CA ALA A 27 8.18 -9.88 20.58
C ALA A 27 8.26 -11.39 20.82
N ILE A 28 7.92 -12.22 19.81
CA ILE A 28 7.65 -13.65 20.03
C ILE A 28 8.55 -14.56 19.18
N SER A 29 9.21 -14.05 18.14
CA SER A 29 10.03 -14.92 17.26
C SER A 29 11.22 -15.57 17.97
N HIS A 30 11.69 -15.00 19.08
CA HIS A 30 12.81 -15.52 19.86
C HIS A 30 12.48 -16.81 20.62
N PHE A 31 11.19 -17.16 20.77
CA PHE A 31 10.78 -18.35 21.52
C PHE A 31 10.86 -19.65 20.71
N SER A 32 10.74 -19.60 19.38
CA SER A 32 10.77 -20.79 18.53
C SER A 32 10.98 -20.45 17.05
N THR A 33 11.77 -21.28 16.36
CA THR A 33 11.98 -21.20 14.91
C THR A 33 10.67 -21.22 14.11
N PHE A 34 9.65 -21.94 14.60
CA PHE A 34 8.33 -21.97 13.96
C PHE A 34 7.64 -20.59 14.01
N LEU A 35 7.69 -19.93 15.18
CA LEU A 35 7.12 -18.60 15.39
C LEU A 35 7.86 -17.53 14.59
N TYR A 36 9.17 -17.71 14.38
CA TYR A 36 9.96 -16.86 13.48
C TYR A 36 9.43 -16.93 12.04
N TYR A 37 9.32 -18.13 11.46
CA TYR A 37 8.81 -18.27 10.09
C TYR A 37 7.36 -17.82 9.96
N TYR A 38 6.52 -18.07 10.97
CA TYR A 38 5.13 -17.60 10.99
C TYR A 38 5.04 -16.06 11.03
N SER A 39 5.89 -15.42 11.84
CA SER A 39 5.94 -13.94 11.90
C SER A 39 6.49 -13.36 10.61
N LEU A 40 7.48 -14.01 10.00
CA LEU A 40 8.07 -13.60 8.73
C LEU A 40 7.07 -13.69 7.57
N THR A 41 6.29 -14.76 7.48
CA THR A 41 5.25 -14.89 6.44
C THR A 41 4.16 -13.84 6.62
N THR A 42 3.72 -13.62 7.86
CA THR A 42 2.72 -12.59 8.19
C THR A 42 3.22 -11.19 7.81
N LEU A 43 4.49 -10.90 8.10
CA LEU A 43 5.17 -9.66 7.72
C LEU A 43 5.20 -9.48 6.19
N LEU A 44 5.63 -10.50 5.44
CA LEU A 44 5.72 -10.45 3.98
C LEU A 44 4.34 -10.29 3.33
N VAL A 45 3.32 -11.01 3.81
CA VAL A 45 1.94 -10.88 3.32
C VAL A 45 1.39 -9.48 3.60
N GLY A 46 1.57 -8.97 4.82
CA GLY A 46 1.19 -7.61 5.18
C GLY A 46 1.87 -6.57 4.29
N PHE A 47 3.16 -6.76 4.01
CA PHE A 47 3.94 -5.90 3.12
C PHE A 47 3.38 -5.90 1.69
N VAL A 48 3.12 -7.06 1.10
CA VAL A 48 2.56 -7.17 -0.26
C VAL A 48 1.18 -6.51 -0.35
N ILE A 49 0.32 -6.72 0.65
CA ILE A 49 -1.01 -6.08 0.69
C ILE A 49 -0.86 -4.56 0.82
N ALA A 50 0.01 -4.07 1.70
CA ALA A 50 0.27 -2.64 1.85
C ALA A 50 0.78 -2.03 0.54
N MET A 51 1.80 -2.64 -0.07
CA MET A 51 2.37 -2.18 -1.34
C MET A 51 1.34 -2.20 -2.47
N SER A 52 0.46 -3.20 -2.55
CA SER A 52 -0.62 -3.23 -3.54
C SER A 52 -1.59 -2.06 -3.41
N GLY A 53 -1.90 -1.64 -2.17
CA GLY A 53 -2.71 -0.46 -1.90
C GLY A 53 -1.98 0.85 -2.25
N TYR A 54 -0.68 0.92 -1.93
CA TYR A 54 0.19 2.05 -2.25
C TYR A 54 0.30 2.29 -3.77
N VAL A 55 0.54 1.23 -4.55
CA VAL A 55 0.62 1.32 -6.02
C VAL A 55 -0.68 1.89 -6.60
N GLY A 56 -1.84 1.52 -6.06
CA GLY A 56 -3.13 2.09 -6.48
C GLY A 56 -3.25 3.60 -6.25
N ILE A 57 -2.69 4.12 -5.16
CA ILE A 57 -2.65 5.56 -4.86
C ILE A 57 -1.63 6.27 -5.76
N PHE A 58 -0.46 5.65 -5.97
CA PHE A 58 0.62 6.17 -6.79
C PHE A 58 0.21 6.29 -8.27
N MET A 59 -0.40 5.24 -8.84
CA MET A 59 -0.90 5.23 -10.22
C MET A 59 -1.91 6.34 -10.48
N GLN A 60 -2.79 6.63 -9.50
CA GLN A 60 -3.75 7.72 -9.62
C GLN A 60 -3.05 9.09 -9.62
N ARG A 61 -2.08 9.31 -8.72
CA ARG A 61 -1.31 10.56 -8.68
C ARG A 61 -0.57 10.77 -10.00
N PHE A 62 -0.02 9.70 -10.56
CA PHE A 62 0.68 9.71 -11.85
C PHE A 62 -0.28 9.97 -13.03
N ALA A 63 -1.47 9.38 -13.02
CA ALA A 63 -2.50 9.64 -14.03
C ALA A 63 -2.95 11.12 -13.99
N PHE A 64 -3.15 11.67 -12.80
CA PHE A 64 -3.54 13.08 -12.62
C PHE A 64 -2.45 14.06 -13.07
N LEU A 65 -1.17 13.69 -12.90
CA LEU A 65 -0.04 14.47 -13.42
C LEU A 65 0.04 14.44 -14.95
N LYS A 66 -0.39 13.32 -15.57
CA LYS A 66 -0.40 13.15 -17.02
C LYS A 66 -1.55 13.91 -17.69
N ASP A 67 -2.67 14.07 -16.99
CA ASP A 67 -3.87 14.81 -17.45
C ASP A 67 -3.70 16.34 -17.39
N LYS A 68 -2.73 16.85 -16.62
CA LYS A 68 -2.49 18.29 -16.45
C LYS A 68 -1.86 18.99 -17.68
N LYS A 69 -1.86 18.37 -18.85
CA LYS A 69 -1.46 19.00 -20.11
C LYS A 69 -2.67 19.07 -21.05
N ILE A 70 -3.35 20.21 -21.02
CA ILE A 70 -3.69 21.10 -22.14
C ILE A 70 -4.66 22.13 -21.54
N PRO A 71 -4.19 23.33 -21.13
CA PRO A 71 -5.13 24.43 -20.90
C PRO A 71 -5.90 24.68 -22.21
N PRO A 72 -7.22 24.90 -22.17
CA PRO A 72 -7.96 25.29 -23.38
C PRO A 72 -7.32 26.57 -23.90
N SER A 73 -6.75 26.50 -25.11
CA SER A 73 -6.39 27.70 -25.85
C SER A 73 -7.67 28.51 -25.98
N PHE A 74 -7.74 29.62 -25.25
CA PHE A 74 -8.70 30.66 -25.53
C PHE A 74 -8.51 31.02 -27.01
N LYS A 75 -9.46 30.61 -27.84
CA LYS A 75 -9.58 31.16 -29.18
C LYS A 75 -10.20 32.53 -28.96
N ASP A 76 -9.39 33.56 -29.16
CA ASP A 76 -9.83 34.94 -29.26
C ASP A 76 -10.48 35.08 -30.65
N ASP A 77 -11.81 35.16 -30.65
CA ASP A 77 -12.66 35.48 -31.81
C ASP A 77 -13.19 36.92 -31.66
#